data_AF-A0A965R1T5-F1
#
_entry.id   AF-A0A965R1T5-F1
#
_cell.length_a   1.000
_cell.length_b   1.000
_cell.length_c   1.000
_cell.angle_alpha   90.00
_cell.angle_beta   90.00
_cell.angle_gamma   90.00
#
_symmetry.space_group_name_H-M   'P 1'
#
loop_
_entity.id
_entity.type
_entity.pdbx_description
1 polymer ?
#
loop_
_entity_poly.entity_id
_entity_poly.type
_entity_poly.pdbx_seq_one_letter_code
_entity_poly.pdbx_strand_id
1 'polypeptide(L)'
;PKGEDENKMPQIWTQGETESNSVWFPTIDAPNMKSTQEIFLTVDNKYTTLSNGKLISSKKNNDGTRTDYWKQDLPHAPYLFMLAVGEFKVVKDTYTRGDGKKIEVNYYVEPAYEKDARAIFGKTPKMIKFFSEKLGVEFPWDKYSEIVVRDYVSGAMENTGAVVFGDYVYKSKRQLIDGNDESTIAHELFHHWFGDLVTCESWSNLPLNESFANYSQYLWDEFEYGIDEADYNAEDEANGYYQSGNYHNLIHFYYNDKEEMFDAHSYNKGGRILHMLRNYLGDEVFFKGLNKYLSSNAYKSAEFHHLRLALEEVSGEDLNWFFNQWFFY
;
A
#
# COMPACT_ATOMS: atom_id res chain seq x y z
N PRO A 1 -22.26 2.77 10.96
CA PRO A 1 -22.83 4.12 11.25
C PRO A 1 -24.13 4.19 12.09
N LYS A 2 -24.97 3.15 12.15
CA LYS A 2 -26.28 3.22 12.85
C LYS A 2 -26.20 3.33 14.38
N GLY A 3 -25.02 3.13 14.96
CA GLY A 3 -24.80 3.21 16.41
C GLY A 3 -25.43 2.07 17.22
N GLU A 4 -25.68 0.93 16.58
CA GLU A 4 -26.31 -0.25 17.20
C GLU A 4 -25.36 -0.98 18.16
N ASP A 5 -24.04 -0.89 17.93
CA ASP A 5 -22.99 -1.37 18.84
C ASP A 5 -22.32 -0.17 19.52
N GLU A 6 -22.58 0.01 20.82
CA GLU A 6 -22.04 1.12 21.62
C GLU A 6 -20.51 1.04 21.78
N ASN A 7 -19.90 -0.13 21.55
CA ASN A 7 -18.45 -0.30 21.65
C ASN A 7 -17.73 0.05 20.35
N LYS A 8 -18.47 0.31 19.26
CA LYS A 8 -17.91 0.65 17.96
C LYS A 8 -18.27 2.07 17.60
N MET A 9 -17.25 2.86 17.32
CA MET A 9 -17.47 4.20 16.78
C MET A 9 -18.28 4.11 15.47
N PRO A 10 -19.33 4.93 15.29
CA PRO A 10 -20.03 5.00 14.02
C PRO A 10 -19.07 5.36 12.88
N GLN A 11 -18.93 4.45 11.93
CA GLN A 11 -18.08 4.63 10.76
C GLN A 11 -18.72 4.15 9.46
N ILE A 12 -18.16 4.61 8.36
CA ILE A 12 -18.29 4.15 6.98
C ILE A 12 -16.86 4.06 6.45
N TRP A 13 -16.54 2.98 5.76
CA TRP A 13 -15.28 2.80 5.04
C TRP A 13 -15.56 1.96 3.78
N THR A 14 -14.63 1.97 2.83
CA THR A 14 -14.70 1.22 1.58
C THR A 14 -13.52 0.26 1.47
N GLN A 15 -13.74 -0.90 0.86
CA GLN A 15 -12.69 -1.77 0.34
C GLN A 15 -12.93 -1.92 -1.16
N GLY A 16 -11.96 -1.51 -1.96
CA GLY A 16 -12.08 -1.42 -3.42
C GLY A 16 -11.50 -2.63 -4.14
N GLU A 17 -10.37 -3.13 -3.66
CA GLU A 17 -9.75 -4.32 -4.20
C GLU A 17 -10.58 -5.57 -3.83
N THR A 18 -10.84 -6.49 -4.75
CA THR A 18 -10.25 -6.54 -6.10
C THR A 18 -11.04 -5.75 -7.16
N GLU A 19 -12.37 -5.85 -7.18
CA GLU A 19 -13.24 -5.15 -8.15
C GLU A 19 -14.57 -4.73 -7.49
N SER A 20 -14.47 -4.09 -6.33
CA SER A 20 -15.62 -3.76 -5.48
C SER A 20 -16.05 -2.30 -5.59
N ASN A 21 -15.27 -1.42 -6.20
CA ASN A 21 -15.58 0.00 -6.26
C ASN A 21 -16.70 0.33 -7.26
N SER A 22 -16.94 -0.55 -8.24
CA SER A 22 -18.09 -0.52 -9.14
C SER A 22 -19.46 -0.63 -8.46
N VAL A 23 -19.52 -1.09 -7.20
CA VAL A 23 -20.80 -1.23 -6.46
C VAL A 23 -21.37 0.12 -5.99
N TRP A 24 -20.55 1.17 -5.91
CA TRP A 24 -20.97 2.48 -5.40
C TRP A 24 -20.67 3.65 -6.34
N PHE A 25 -19.86 3.47 -7.39
CA PHE A 25 -19.81 4.39 -8.53
C PHE A 25 -19.58 3.67 -9.87
N PRO A 26 -20.09 4.21 -11.00
CA PRO A 26 -19.86 3.60 -12.31
C PRO A 26 -18.37 3.69 -12.71
N THR A 27 -17.75 2.55 -13.00
CA THR A 27 -16.37 2.48 -13.47
C THR A 27 -16.12 1.22 -14.29
N ILE A 28 -15.02 1.21 -15.04
CA ILE A 28 -14.42 -0.04 -15.54
C ILE A 28 -13.46 -0.49 -14.44
N ASP A 29 -13.90 -1.44 -13.64
CA ASP A 29 -13.21 -1.87 -12.42
C ASP A 29 -12.11 -2.88 -12.77
N ALA A 30 -11.01 -2.36 -13.31
CA ALA A 30 -9.85 -3.15 -13.72
C ALA A 30 -8.56 -2.41 -13.35
N PRO A 31 -7.48 -3.13 -12.99
CA PRO A 31 -6.26 -2.52 -12.46
C PRO A 31 -5.50 -1.71 -13.53
N ASN A 32 -5.67 -2.06 -14.81
CA ASN A 32 -5.08 -1.32 -15.91
C ASN A 32 -5.77 0.01 -16.25
N MET A 33 -6.94 0.30 -15.66
CA MET A 33 -7.60 1.58 -15.82
C MET A 33 -6.94 2.64 -14.94
N LYS A 34 -6.89 3.88 -15.44
CA LYS A 34 -6.30 5.03 -14.74
C LYS A 34 -7.20 6.24 -14.88
N SER A 35 -7.52 6.88 -13.77
CA SER A 35 -8.35 8.09 -13.73
C SER A 35 -7.91 9.02 -12.61
N THR A 36 -8.24 10.30 -12.73
CA THR A 36 -8.22 11.25 -11.62
C THR A 36 -9.56 11.18 -10.89
N GLN A 37 -9.61 11.67 -9.65
CA GLN A 37 -10.79 11.52 -8.80
C GLN A 37 -11.14 12.83 -8.09
N GLU A 38 -12.44 13.11 -8.03
CA GLU A 38 -13.04 14.17 -7.24
C GLU A 38 -14.22 13.60 -6.45
N ILE A 39 -14.21 13.74 -5.12
CA ILE A 39 -15.28 13.28 -4.25
C ILE A 39 -15.83 14.43 -3.41
N PHE A 40 -17.15 14.55 -3.40
CA PHE A 40 -17.87 15.45 -2.51
C PHE A 40 -18.63 14.63 -1.47
N LEU A 41 -18.25 14.76 -0.20
CA LEU A 41 -18.87 14.06 0.93
C LEU A 41 -19.69 15.04 1.76
N THR A 42 -21.01 14.90 1.74
CA THR A 42 -21.89 15.65 2.65
C THR A 42 -22.18 14.80 3.89
N VAL A 43 -21.71 15.26 5.05
CA VAL A 43 -21.76 14.52 6.32
C VAL A 43 -22.20 15.42 7.47
N ASP A 44 -22.70 14.83 8.56
CA ASP A 44 -22.94 15.58 9.80
C ASP A 44 -21.64 16.22 10.32
N ASN A 45 -21.76 17.42 10.91
CA ASN A 45 -20.60 18.21 11.34
C ASN A 45 -19.69 17.53 12.38
N LYS A 46 -20.15 16.47 13.05
CA LYS A 46 -19.38 15.71 14.04
C LYS A 46 -18.40 14.69 13.43
N TYR A 47 -18.59 14.32 12.16
CA TYR A 47 -17.75 13.33 11.50
C TYR A 47 -16.52 13.97 10.85
N THR A 48 -15.43 13.24 10.93
CA THR A 48 -14.21 13.40 10.14
C THR A 48 -14.35 12.59 8.85
N THR A 49 -13.91 13.16 7.73
CA THR A 49 -13.82 12.45 6.44
C THR A 49 -12.36 12.23 6.04
N LEU A 50 -12.12 11.18 5.27
CA LEU A 50 -10.87 10.90 4.57
C LEU A 50 -11.20 10.32 3.19
N SER A 51 -10.42 10.71 2.19
CA SER A 51 -10.42 10.19 0.82
C SER A 51 -9.00 10.32 0.25
N ASN A 52 -8.78 9.81 -0.96
CA ASN A 52 -7.55 10.06 -1.73
C ASN A 52 -7.36 11.56 -2.03
N GLY A 53 -6.10 11.98 -2.24
CA GLY A 53 -5.73 13.35 -2.61
C GLY A 53 -6.03 14.42 -1.55
N LYS A 54 -5.98 15.70 -1.90
CA LYS A 54 -6.16 16.78 -0.92
C LYS A 54 -7.61 17.05 -0.59
N LEU A 55 -7.87 17.42 0.67
CA LEU A 55 -9.08 18.15 1.06
C LEU A 55 -8.98 19.59 0.54
N ILE A 56 -9.67 19.87 -0.56
CA ILE A 56 -9.66 21.19 -1.23
C ILE A 56 -10.54 22.20 -0.51
N SER A 57 -11.72 21.78 -0.06
CA SER A 57 -12.62 22.65 0.69
C SER A 57 -13.54 21.87 1.62
N SER A 58 -14.01 22.56 2.65
CA SER A 58 -14.89 22.00 3.69
C SER A 58 -15.91 23.08 4.07
N LYS A 59 -17.16 22.92 3.64
CA LYS A 59 -18.19 23.98 3.71
C LYS A 59 -19.38 23.53 4.55
N LYS A 60 -19.70 24.27 5.60
CA LYS A 60 -20.91 24.03 6.41
C LYS A 60 -22.17 24.37 5.63
N ASN A 61 -23.18 23.53 5.78
CA ASN A 61 -24.51 23.72 5.22
C ASN A 61 -25.46 24.27 6.31
N ASN A 62 -26.65 24.72 5.91
CA ASN A 62 -27.63 25.35 6.81
C ASN A 62 -28.46 24.35 7.63
N ASP A 63 -28.26 23.05 7.44
CA ASP A 63 -29.03 21.95 8.02
C ASP A 63 -28.25 21.14 9.07
N GLY A 64 -27.07 21.64 9.49
CA GLY A 64 -26.21 20.93 10.44
C GLY A 64 -25.24 19.93 9.80
N THR A 65 -25.26 19.79 8.47
CA THR A 65 -24.26 19.04 7.70
C THR A 65 -23.11 19.94 7.20
N ARG A 66 -22.13 19.33 6.56
CA ARG A 66 -21.00 19.96 5.88
C ARG A 66 -20.64 19.12 4.65
N THR A 67 -20.22 19.78 3.58
CA THR A 67 -19.69 19.13 2.38
C THR A 67 -18.17 19.31 2.30
N ASP A 68 -17.45 18.19 2.35
CA ASP A 68 -16.01 18.09 2.13
C ASP A 68 -15.73 17.72 0.68
N TYR A 69 -14.79 18.41 0.04
CA TYR A 69 -14.38 18.19 -1.34
C TYR A 69 -12.93 17.70 -1.37
N TRP A 70 -12.76 16.45 -1.76
CA TRP A 70 -11.48 15.78 -1.92
C TRP A 70 -11.11 15.68 -3.40
N LYS A 71 -9.82 15.86 -3.71
CA LYS A 71 -9.33 15.86 -5.09
C LYS A 71 -7.98 15.16 -5.20
N GLN A 72 -7.94 14.13 -6.02
CA GLN A 72 -6.76 13.40 -6.45
C GLN A 72 -6.45 13.77 -7.90
N ASP A 73 -5.45 14.64 -8.08
CA ASP A 73 -5.05 15.16 -9.41
C ASP A 73 -4.16 14.20 -10.21
N LEU A 74 -3.47 13.27 -9.54
CA LEU A 74 -2.62 12.28 -10.19
C LEU A 74 -3.42 11.00 -10.48
N PRO A 75 -3.30 10.42 -11.69
CA PRO A 75 -4.09 9.27 -12.07
C PRO A 75 -3.70 8.02 -11.26
N HIS A 76 -4.70 7.25 -10.84
CA HIS A 76 -4.55 5.99 -10.12
C HIS A 76 -5.63 4.99 -10.54
N ALA A 77 -5.50 3.73 -10.13
CA ALA A 77 -6.44 2.66 -10.49
C ALA A 77 -7.78 2.77 -9.72
N PRO A 78 -8.91 2.35 -10.32
CA PRO A 78 -10.20 2.35 -9.64
C PRO A 78 -10.25 1.60 -8.31
N TYR A 79 -9.54 0.47 -8.16
CA TYR A 79 -9.52 -0.31 -6.91
C TYR A 79 -8.92 0.48 -5.72
N LEU A 80 -8.11 1.52 -6.01
CA LEU A 80 -7.46 2.37 -5.01
C LEU A 80 -8.36 3.51 -4.51
N PHE A 81 -9.55 3.69 -5.06
CA PHE A 81 -10.49 4.71 -4.62
C PHE A 81 -10.98 4.34 -3.22
N MET A 82 -10.97 5.32 -2.30
CA MET A 82 -11.44 5.12 -0.94
C MET A 82 -12.22 6.31 -0.42
N LEU A 83 -13.20 6.04 0.45
CA LEU A 83 -13.75 7.03 1.36
C LEU A 83 -13.89 6.42 2.77
N ALA A 84 -13.65 7.23 3.79
CA ALA A 84 -13.90 6.86 5.16
C ALA A 84 -14.52 8.05 5.91
N VAL A 85 -15.50 7.75 6.75
CA VAL A 85 -16.26 8.73 7.53
C VAL A 85 -16.47 8.17 8.93
N GLY A 86 -16.17 8.94 9.96
CA GLY A 86 -16.39 8.52 11.34
C GLY A 86 -15.96 9.59 12.34
N GLU A 87 -16.10 9.33 13.63
CA GLU A 87 -15.72 10.29 14.70
C GLU A 87 -14.21 10.24 15.02
N PHE A 88 -13.38 10.08 13.99
CA PHE A 88 -11.93 9.95 14.09
C PHE A 88 -11.27 11.23 14.63
N LYS A 89 -10.22 11.04 15.43
CA LYS A 89 -9.19 12.05 15.71
C LYS A 89 -8.08 11.99 14.67
N VAL A 90 -7.54 13.15 14.33
CA VAL A 90 -6.45 13.28 13.35
C VAL A 90 -5.19 13.74 14.05
N VAL A 91 -4.21 12.84 14.17
CA VAL A 91 -2.88 13.15 14.68
C VAL A 91 -1.99 13.49 13.50
N LYS A 92 -1.51 14.74 13.45
CA LYS A 92 -0.75 15.28 12.31
C LYS A 92 0.74 15.00 12.41
N ASP A 93 1.35 14.55 11.34
CA ASP A 93 2.79 14.46 11.14
C ASP A 93 3.16 15.00 9.75
N THR A 94 4.45 15.05 9.44
CA THR A 94 4.95 15.57 8.17
C THR A 94 6.19 14.83 7.70
N TYR A 95 6.29 14.64 6.39
CA TYR A 95 7.54 14.26 5.73
C TYR A 95 8.04 15.44 4.89
N THR A 96 9.35 15.69 4.90
CA THR A 96 9.98 16.71 4.05
C THR A 96 10.74 15.99 2.94
N ARG A 97 10.29 16.20 1.70
CA ARG A 97 10.89 15.65 0.48
C ARG A 97 12.31 16.17 0.26
N GLY A 98 13.06 15.52 -0.62
CA GLY A 98 14.41 15.95 -1.02
C GLY A 98 14.47 17.35 -1.63
N ASP A 99 13.38 17.82 -2.23
CA ASP A 99 13.22 19.19 -2.77
C ASP A 99 12.86 20.24 -1.71
N GLY A 100 12.72 19.84 -0.44
CA GLY A 100 12.34 20.70 0.69
C GLY A 100 10.83 20.91 0.86
N LYS A 101 9.99 20.37 -0.03
CA LYS A 101 8.54 20.45 0.09
C LYS A 101 8.05 19.52 1.21
N LYS A 102 7.20 20.06 2.09
CA LYS A 102 6.53 19.28 3.12
C LYS A 102 5.26 18.63 2.56
N ILE A 103 5.07 17.36 2.88
CA ILE A 103 3.80 16.64 2.70
C ILE A 103 3.23 16.27 4.06
N GLU A 104 1.91 16.18 4.14
CA GLU A 104 1.21 15.74 5.35
C GLU A 104 1.29 14.23 5.48
N VAL A 105 1.55 13.75 6.69
CA VAL A 105 1.51 12.34 7.09
C VAL A 105 0.57 12.26 8.29
N ASN A 106 -0.69 11.88 8.09
CA ASN A 106 -1.72 12.05 9.12
C ASN A 106 -2.31 10.70 9.56
N TYR A 107 -2.53 10.54 10.87
CA TYR A 107 -3.08 9.30 11.45
C TYR A 107 -4.51 9.55 11.93
N TYR A 108 -5.45 8.77 11.39
CA TYR A 108 -6.87 8.85 11.67
C TYR A 108 -7.25 7.67 12.58
N VAL A 109 -7.52 7.96 13.85
CA VAL A 109 -7.75 6.95 14.88
C VAL A 109 -8.98 7.27 15.70
N GLU A 110 -9.56 6.26 16.34
CA GLU A 110 -10.59 6.47 17.34
C GLU A 110 -10.07 7.34 18.50
N PRO A 111 -10.92 8.16 19.14
CA PRO A 111 -10.51 9.05 20.23
C PRO A 111 -9.74 8.36 21.37
N ALA A 112 -10.05 7.10 21.67
CA ALA A 112 -9.38 6.33 22.71
C ALA A 112 -7.88 6.08 22.43
N TYR A 113 -7.48 6.07 21.15
CA TYR A 113 -6.13 5.74 20.68
C TYR A 113 -5.34 6.96 20.20
N GLU A 114 -5.89 8.18 20.28
CA GLU A 114 -5.20 9.42 19.87
C GLU A 114 -3.81 9.57 20.51
N LYS A 115 -3.69 9.18 21.79
CA LYS A 115 -2.43 9.24 22.55
C LYS A 115 -1.38 8.20 22.11
N ASP A 116 -1.82 7.11 21.48
CA ASP A 116 -1.00 5.97 21.07
C ASP A 116 -0.67 6.01 19.58
N ALA A 117 -1.38 6.81 18.77
CA ALA A 117 -1.21 6.90 17.31
C ALA A 117 0.24 7.12 16.87
N ARG A 118 1.00 8.01 17.53
CA ARG A 118 2.43 8.23 17.21
C ARG A 118 3.32 7.06 17.62
N ALA A 119 2.92 6.26 18.59
CA ALA A 119 3.68 5.06 18.95
C ALA A 119 3.46 3.96 17.91
N ILE A 120 2.26 3.89 17.32
CA ILE A 120 1.90 2.93 16.27
C ILE A 120 2.53 3.34 14.93
N PHE A 121 2.32 4.59 14.49
CA PHE A 121 2.63 5.04 13.12
C PHE A 121 3.78 6.07 13.04
N GLY A 122 4.40 6.44 14.15
CA GLY A 122 5.36 7.57 14.18
C GLY A 122 6.62 7.38 13.33
N LYS A 123 6.90 6.16 12.86
CA LYS A 123 8.00 5.86 11.95
C LYS A 123 7.66 6.03 10.47
N THR A 124 6.39 6.24 10.10
CA THR A 124 5.96 6.41 8.71
C THR A 124 6.78 7.47 7.95
N PRO A 125 7.05 8.69 8.48
CA PRO A 125 7.92 9.65 7.78
C PRO A 125 9.35 9.14 7.53
N LYS A 126 9.89 8.29 8.43
CA LYS A 126 11.21 7.65 8.28
C LYS A 126 11.17 6.58 7.20
N MET A 127 10.10 5.78 7.14
CA MET A 127 9.89 4.78 6.08
C MET A 127 9.74 5.45 4.71
N ILE A 128 8.95 6.53 4.61
CA ILE A 128 8.79 7.29 3.35
C ILE A 128 10.16 7.75 2.85
N LYS A 129 10.98 8.31 3.74
CA LYS A 129 12.34 8.74 3.41
C LYS A 129 13.20 7.56 2.92
N PHE A 130 13.22 6.48 3.70
CA PHE A 130 14.02 5.29 3.42
C PHE A 130 13.70 4.72 2.04
N PHE A 131 12.43 4.48 1.73
CA PHE A 131 12.03 3.91 0.44
C PHE A 131 12.27 4.89 -0.72
N SER A 132 12.01 6.18 -0.53
CA SER A 132 12.32 7.20 -1.54
C SER A 132 13.82 7.20 -1.92
N GLU A 133 14.70 7.14 -0.91
CA GLU A 133 16.16 7.09 -1.11
C GLU A 133 16.61 5.75 -1.70
N LYS A 134 16.09 4.62 -1.20
CA LYS A 134 16.45 3.26 -1.64
C LYS A 134 16.06 3.00 -3.09
N LEU A 135 14.89 3.49 -3.52
CA LEU A 135 14.41 3.38 -4.90
C LEU A 135 14.95 4.49 -5.82
N GLY A 136 15.47 5.58 -5.25
CA GLY A 136 15.83 6.79 -6.00
C GLY A 136 14.62 7.48 -6.67
N VAL A 137 13.41 7.19 -6.20
CA VAL A 137 12.15 7.75 -6.70
C VAL A 137 11.43 8.38 -5.52
N GLU A 138 11.33 9.71 -5.50
CA GLU A 138 10.65 10.44 -4.43
C GLU A 138 9.18 10.00 -4.30
N PHE A 139 8.63 10.02 -3.07
CA PHE A 139 7.23 9.71 -2.82
C PHE A 139 6.31 10.57 -3.73
N PRO A 140 5.52 9.96 -4.62
CA PRO A 140 4.91 10.69 -5.73
C PRO A 140 3.64 11.45 -5.30
N TRP A 141 2.95 11.00 -4.25
CA TRP A 141 1.62 11.48 -3.86
C TRP A 141 1.66 12.71 -2.94
N ASP A 142 0.57 13.48 -2.95
CA ASP A 142 0.50 14.79 -2.31
C ASP A 142 0.40 14.78 -0.78
N LYS A 143 -0.08 13.66 -0.22
CA LYS A 143 -0.13 13.35 1.21
C LYS A 143 0.01 11.84 1.40
N TYR A 144 0.21 11.44 2.65
CA TYR A 144 0.03 10.08 3.11
C TYR A 144 -0.86 10.11 4.35
N SER A 145 -1.87 9.27 4.42
CA SER A 145 -2.75 9.17 5.58
C SER A 145 -2.99 7.72 5.92
N GLU A 146 -3.05 7.41 7.20
CA GLU A 146 -3.28 6.06 7.71
C GLU A 146 -4.52 6.12 8.59
N ILE A 147 -5.52 5.30 8.27
CA ILE A 147 -6.78 5.26 9.02
C ILE A 147 -7.04 3.86 9.54
N VAL A 148 -7.44 3.76 10.81
CA VAL A 148 -7.72 2.48 11.44
C VAL A 148 -9.22 2.31 11.63
N VAL A 149 -9.81 1.32 10.95
CA VAL A 149 -11.26 1.07 10.94
C VAL A 149 -11.60 -0.25 11.63
N ARG A 150 -12.83 -0.38 12.16
CA ARG A 150 -13.32 -1.65 12.76
C ARG A 150 -13.95 -2.54 11.71
N ASP A 151 -13.90 -3.85 11.99
CA ASP A 151 -14.51 -4.91 11.17
C ASP A 151 -14.02 -4.89 9.72
N TYR A 152 -12.77 -4.48 9.51
CA TYR A 152 -12.19 -4.47 8.17
C TYR A 152 -12.10 -5.91 7.66
N VAL A 153 -12.51 -6.10 6.40
CA VAL A 153 -12.61 -7.45 5.80
C VAL A 153 -11.28 -7.96 5.28
N SER A 154 -10.33 -7.04 5.06
CA SER A 154 -8.94 -7.32 4.67
C SER A 154 -8.00 -7.05 5.85
N GLY A 155 -6.69 -7.29 5.67
CA GLY A 155 -5.67 -6.87 6.62
C GLY A 155 -5.51 -5.35 6.62
N ALA A 156 -4.89 -4.83 5.58
CA ALA A 156 -4.84 -3.41 5.28
C ALA A 156 -5.06 -3.22 3.76
N MET A 157 -5.01 -1.97 3.29
CA MET A 157 -5.24 -1.64 1.89
C MET A 157 -4.52 -0.33 1.55
N GLU A 158 -3.75 -0.36 0.48
CA GLU A 158 -2.79 0.66 0.08
C GLU A 158 -3.39 1.92 -0.57
N ASN A 159 -4.70 2.15 -0.41
CA ASN A 159 -5.45 3.14 -1.17
C ASN A 159 -4.67 4.47 -1.29
N THR A 160 -4.55 4.99 -2.52
CA THR A 160 -3.58 6.06 -2.84
C THR A 160 -3.61 7.25 -1.89
N GLY A 161 -2.50 7.44 -1.16
CA GLY A 161 -2.30 8.51 -0.19
C GLY A 161 -3.21 8.43 1.05
N ALA A 162 -3.94 7.34 1.26
CA ALA A 162 -4.94 7.17 2.32
C ALA A 162 -5.15 5.69 2.69
N VAL A 163 -4.13 5.05 3.25
CA VAL A 163 -4.10 3.63 3.62
C VAL A 163 -5.10 3.31 4.73
N VAL A 164 -5.85 2.22 4.56
CA VAL A 164 -6.79 1.69 5.55
C VAL A 164 -6.18 0.50 6.25
N PHE A 165 -6.20 0.50 7.59
CA PHE A 165 -5.81 -0.64 8.42
C PHE A 165 -7.02 -1.17 9.19
N GLY A 166 -7.09 -2.50 9.33
CA GLY A 166 -7.95 -3.14 10.33
C GLY A 166 -7.53 -2.79 11.76
N ASP A 167 -8.44 -3.01 12.71
CA ASP A 167 -8.27 -2.57 14.10
C ASP A 167 -7.27 -3.40 14.94
N TYR A 168 -6.65 -4.43 14.36
CA TYR A 168 -5.55 -5.18 14.97
C TYR A 168 -4.31 -4.31 15.24
N VAL A 169 -4.13 -3.20 14.51
CA VAL A 169 -3.02 -2.26 14.73
C VAL A 169 -3.21 -1.41 15.98
N TYR A 170 -4.41 -1.36 16.56
CA TYR A 170 -4.64 -0.62 17.79
C TYR A 170 -3.94 -1.29 18.97
N LYS A 171 -2.79 -0.70 19.34
CA LYS A 171 -1.96 -1.14 20.46
C LYS A 171 -1.59 0.06 21.33
N SER A 172 -1.62 -0.14 22.65
CA SER A 172 -1.03 0.82 23.58
C SER A 172 0.49 0.76 23.55
N LYS A 173 1.17 1.82 24.02
CA LYS A 173 2.64 1.82 24.20
C LYS A 173 3.20 0.60 24.95
N ARG A 174 2.43 0.01 25.87
CA ARG A 174 2.85 -1.19 26.59
C ARG A 174 2.78 -2.43 25.72
N GLN A 175 1.72 -2.59 24.93
CA GLN A 175 1.56 -3.74 24.02
C GLN A 175 2.58 -3.70 22.88
N LEU A 176 2.97 -2.50 22.43
CA LEU A 176 4.01 -2.32 21.41
C LEU A 176 5.40 -2.83 21.83
N ILE A 177 5.61 -3.13 23.12
CA ILE A 177 6.84 -3.79 23.59
C ILE A 177 6.86 -5.28 23.20
N ASP A 178 5.68 -5.90 23.14
CA ASP A 178 5.53 -7.33 22.83
C ASP A 178 5.49 -7.59 21.31
N GLY A 179 5.20 -6.57 20.51
CA GLY A 179 5.17 -6.62 19.05
C GLY A 179 4.52 -5.38 18.43
N ASN A 180 4.98 -4.98 17.24
CA ASN A 180 4.45 -3.86 16.48
C ASN A 180 3.95 -4.33 15.10
N ASP A 181 3.36 -3.42 14.32
CA ASP A 181 2.86 -3.69 12.96
C ASP A 181 3.67 -2.95 11.89
N GLU A 182 4.94 -2.63 12.16
CA GLU A 182 5.79 -1.85 11.25
C GLU A 182 6.00 -2.56 9.91
N SER A 183 6.04 -3.89 9.90
CA SER A 183 6.11 -4.68 8.67
C SER A 183 4.88 -4.44 7.79
N THR A 184 3.66 -4.52 8.34
CA THR A 184 2.45 -4.21 7.56
C THR A 184 2.40 -2.74 7.15
N ILE A 185 2.80 -1.80 8.03
CA ILE A 185 2.87 -0.38 7.66
C ILE A 185 3.86 -0.15 6.49
N ALA A 186 5.02 -0.81 6.52
CA ALA A 186 6.01 -0.75 5.45
C ALA A 186 5.46 -1.32 4.14
N HIS A 187 4.75 -2.45 4.19
CA HIS A 187 4.08 -3.09 3.07
C HIS A 187 3.11 -2.12 2.38
N GLU A 188 2.13 -1.60 3.13
CA GLU A 188 1.12 -0.68 2.61
C GLU A 188 1.72 0.63 2.07
N LEU A 189 2.79 1.12 2.70
CA LEU A 189 3.50 2.30 2.21
C LEU A 189 4.26 2.02 0.91
N PHE A 190 4.86 0.85 0.77
CA PHE A 190 5.67 0.53 -0.40
C PHE A 190 4.82 0.41 -1.68
N HIS A 191 3.55 0.07 -1.53
CA HIS A 191 2.59 0.07 -2.63
C HIS A 191 2.47 1.42 -3.34
N HIS A 192 2.77 2.55 -2.67
CA HIS A 192 2.78 3.87 -3.30
C HIS A 192 3.77 3.98 -4.46
N TRP A 193 4.76 3.08 -4.56
CA TRP A 193 5.60 2.89 -5.74
C TRP A 193 5.18 1.68 -6.58
N PHE A 194 4.84 0.56 -5.96
CA PHE A 194 4.49 -0.72 -6.61
C PHE A 194 3.03 -1.11 -6.34
N GLY A 195 2.12 -0.83 -7.26
CA GLY A 195 0.67 -0.99 -7.05
C GLY A 195 -0.07 0.30 -7.38
N ASP A 196 0.44 1.43 -6.91
CA ASP A 196 -0.16 2.75 -7.16
C ASP A 196 0.52 3.49 -8.30
N LEU A 197 1.83 3.78 -8.16
CA LEU A 197 2.57 4.56 -9.16
C LEU A 197 2.75 3.74 -10.43
N VAL A 198 3.09 2.46 -10.28
CA VAL A 198 3.09 1.48 -11.35
C VAL A 198 2.22 0.31 -10.91
N THR A 199 1.02 0.22 -11.46
CA THR A 199 0.04 -0.83 -11.12
C THR A 199 0.26 -2.07 -11.99
N CYS A 200 -0.06 -3.26 -11.49
CA CYS A 200 -0.22 -4.43 -12.35
C CYS A 200 -1.21 -4.16 -13.51
N GLU A 201 -0.91 -4.73 -14.69
CA GLU A 201 -1.79 -4.63 -15.86
C GLU A 201 -3.06 -5.47 -15.68
N SER A 202 -2.93 -6.60 -15.00
CA SER A 202 -4.00 -7.57 -14.76
C SER A 202 -3.75 -8.26 -13.42
N TRP A 203 -4.77 -8.91 -12.85
CA TRP A 203 -4.61 -9.67 -11.61
C TRP A 203 -3.62 -10.82 -11.73
N SER A 204 -3.41 -11.39 -12.94
CA SER A 204 -2.29 -12.32 -13.17
C SER A 204 -0.92 -11.72 -12.88
N ASN A 205 -0.79 -10.40 -13.03
CA ASN A 205 0.42 -9.64 -12.72
C ASN A 205 0.38 -9.03 -11.30
N LEU A 206 -0.59 -9.39 -10.45
CA LEU A 206 -0.67 -8.95 -9.05
C LEU A 206 0.65 -9.13 -8.26
N PRO A 207 1.49 -10.16 -8.50
CA PRO A 207 2.78 -10.24 -7.83
C PRO A 207 3.69 -9.00 -8.06
N LEU A 208 3.49 -8.19 -9.11
CA LEU A 208 4.21 -6.91 -9.23
C LEU A 208 3.88 -5.91 -8.11
N ASN A 209 2.66 -5.97 -7.59
CA ASN A 209 2.25 -5.17 -6.44
C ASN A 209 2.71 -5.90 -5.16
N GLU A 210 2.18 -7.11 -4.95
CA GLU A 210 2.24 -7.81 -3.66
C GLU A 210 3.62 -8.35 -3.31
N SER A 211 4.36 -8.87 -4.28
CA SER A 211 5.70 -9.40 -4.00
C SER A 211 6.65 -8.29 -3.60
N PHE A 212 6.52 -7.11 -4.21
CA PHE A 212 7.34 -5.95 -3.89
C PHE A 212 6.95 -5.34 -2.55
N ALA A 213 5.65 -5.21 -2.27
CA ALA A 213 5.18 -4.77 -0.97
C ALA A 213 5.58 -5.74 0.14
N ASN A 214 5.47 -7.06 -0.07
CA ASN A 214 5.98 -8.06 0.87
C ASN A 214 7.50 -7.94 1.03
N TYR A 215 8.25 -7.81 -0.07
CA TYR A 215 9.70 -7.66 0.02
C TYR A 215 10.15 -6.38 0.75
N SER A 216 9.33 -5.33 0.72
CA SER A 216 9.62 -4.08 1.45
C SER A 216 9.70 -4.26 2.96
N GLN A 217 9.00 -5.27 3.51
CA GLN A 217 9.04 -5.63 4.92
C GLN A 217 10.47 -6.02 5.31
N TYR A 218 11.08 -6.92 4.54
CA TYR A 218 12.48 -7.29 4.69
C TYR A 218 13.43 -6.10 4.56
N LEU A 219 13.20 -5.21 3.58
CA LEU A 219 14.04 -4.02 3.39
C LEU A 219 13.96 -3.08 4.59
N TRP A 220 12.77 -2.91 5.18
CA TRP A 220 12.57 -2.09 6.36
C TRP A 220 13.24 -2.71 7.59
N ASP A 221 13.03 -4.01 7.81
CA ASP A 221 13.62 -4.73 8.94
C ASP A 221 15.15 -4.70 8.88
N GLU A 222 15.72 -4.91 7.69
CA GLU A 222 17.17 -4.83 7.44
C GLU A 222 17.72 -3.43 7.81
N PHE A 223 16.96 -2.38 7.51
CA PHE A 223 17.36 -1.00 7.76
C PHE A 223 17.18 -0.58 9.23
N GLU A 224 16.07 -0.93 9.85
CA GLU A 224 15.69 -0.47 11.18
C GLU A 224 16.29 -1.33 12.30
N TYR A 225 16.35 -2.65 12.08
CA TYR A 225 16.67 -3.64 13.10
C TYR A 225 17.91 -4.47 12.76
N GLY A 226 18.30 -4.51 11.48
CA GLY A 226 19.49 -5.20 11.00
C GLY A 226 19.18 -6.53 10.31
N ILE A 227 20.21 -7.13 9.71
CA ILE A 227 20.06 -8.30 8.85
C ILE A 227 19.52 -9.54 9.59
N ASP A 228 19.88 -9.76 10.85
CA ASP A 228 19.43 -10.93 11.60
C ASP A 228 17.91 -10.92 11.82
N GLU A 229 17.32 -9.75 12.09
CA GLU A 229 15.87 -9.58 12.22
C GLU A 229 15.18 -9.79 10.86
N ALA A 230 15.74 -9.20 9.81
CA ALA A 230 15.21 -9.35 8.46
C ALA A 230 15.23 -10.82 7.98
N ASP A 231 16.31 -11.54 8.24
CA ASP A 231 16.47 -12.95 7.89
C ASP A 231 15.57 -13.86 8.72
N TYR A 232 15.36 -13.55 10.00
CA TYR A 232 14.38 -14.24 10.84
C TYR A 232 12.95 -14.11 10.27
N ASN A 233 12.52 -12.89 9.95
CA ASN A 233 11.20 -12.64 9.35
C ASN A 233 11.09 -13.26 7.95
N ALA A 234 12.16 -13.25 7.16
CA ALA A 234 12.21 -13.93 5.86
C ALA A 234 12.01 -15.44 5.95
N GLU A 235 12.52 -16.09 7.00
CA GLU A 235 12.31 -17.51 7.25
C GLU A 235 10.84 -17.79 7.58
N ASP A 236 10.22 -16.97 8.43
CA ASP A 236 8.80 -17.06 8.75
C ASP A 236 7.92 -16.86 7.51
N GLU A 237 8.26 -15.89 6.65
CA GLU A 237 7.58 -15.70 5.35
C GLU A 237 7.72 -16.92 4.43
N ALA A 238 8.92 -17.47 4.28
CA ALA A 238 9.16 -18.66 3.46
C ALA A 238 8.37 -19.87 3.99
N ASN A 239 8.31 -20.03 5.30
CA ASN A 239 7.50 -21.07 5.94
C ASN A 239 6.00 -20.89 5.65
N GLY A 240 5.50 -19.65 5.60
CA GLY A 240 4.13 -19.35 5.16
C GLY A 240 3.83 -19.89 3.76
N TYR A 241 4.76 -19.72 2.81
CA TYR A 241 4.64 -20.33 1.48
C TYR A 241 4.65 -21.87 1.53
N TYR A 242 5.62 -22.46 2.23
CA TYR A 242 5.75 -23.91 2.30
C TYR A 242 4.53 -24.61 2.92
N GLN A 243 3.80 -23.91 3.79
CA GLN A 243 2.58 -24.43 4.43
C GLN A 243 1.30 -24.20 3.62
N SER A 244 1.34 -23.40 2.54
CA SER A 244 0.15 -23.05 1.74
C SER A 244 -0.44 -24.22 0.93
N GLY A 245 0.38 -25.22 0.60
CA GLY A 245 -0.07 -26.51 0.05
C GLY A 245 -0.55 -26.52 -1.42
N ASN A 246 -0.62 -25.35 -2.08
CA ASN A 246 -0.92 -25.22 -3.51
C ASN A 246 0.33 -24.90 -4.32
N TYR A 247 0.31 -25.25 -5.61
CA TYR A 247 1.42 -24.99 -6.52
C TYR A 247 0.92 -24.42 -7.85
N HIS A 248 1.37 -23.21 -8.18
CA HIS A 248 1.28 -22.64 -9.51
C HIS A 248 2.48 -21.72 -9.79
N ASN A 249 2.58 -21.27 -11.04
CA ASN A 249 3.57 -20.30 -11.46
C ASN A 249 3.29 -18.97 -10.75
N LEU A 250 4.34 -18.21 -10.41
CA LEU A 250 4.16 -16.94 -9.68
C LEU A 250 3.21 -16.01 -10.45
N ILE A 251 3.43 -15.88 -11.76
CA ILE A 251 2.48 -15.23 -12.66
C ILE A 251 1.49 -16.28 -13.14
N HIS A 252 0.24 -16.13 -12.70
CA HIS A 252 -0.79 -17.12 -12.96
C HIS A 252 -1.89 -16.56 -13.87
N PHE A 253 -1.91 -17.03 -15.12
CA PHE A 253 -2.86 -16.57 -16.15
C PHE A 253 -4.19 -17.32 -16.17
N TYR A 254 -4.33 -18.38 -15.37
CA TYR A 254 -5.44 -19.34 -15.47
C TYR A 254 -6.14 -19.57 -14.13
N TYR A 255 -6.70 -18.52 -13.55
CA TYR A 255 -7.57 -18.59 -12.36
C TYR A 255 -9.06 -18.56 -12.75
N ASN A 256 -9.94 -19.08 -11.89
CA ASN A 256 -11.39 -18.96 -12.07
C ASN A 256 -11.93 -17.69 -11.41
N ASP A 257 -11.36 -17.34 -10.26
CA ASP A 257 -11.63 -16.13 -9.50
C ASP A 257 -10.33 -15.35 -9.30
N LYS A 258 -10.38 -14.03 -9.45
CA LYS A 258 -9.24 -13.13 -9.23
C LYS A 258 -8.76 -13.18 -7.78
N GLU A 259 -9.63 -13.51 -6.84
CA GLU A 259 -9.27 -13.71 -5.43
C GLU A 259 -8.26 -14.85 -5.25
N GLU A 260 -8.15 -15.78 -6.20
CA GLU A 260 -7.11 -16.83 -6.19
C GLU A 260 -5.68 -16.27 -6.35
N MET A 261 -5.53 -15.03 -6.84
CA MET A 261 -4.22 -14.37 -6.94
C MET A 261 -3.71 -13.86 -5.57
N PHE A 262 -4.59 -13.72 -4.57
CA PHE A 262 -4.25 -13.21 -3.24
C PHE A 262 -3.77 -14.34 -2.34
N ASP A 263 -2.60 -14.89 -2.66
CA ASP A 263 -2.12 -16.14 -2.09
C ASP A 263 -0.62 -16.12 -1.75
N ALA A 264 -0.13 -17.18 -1.12
CA ALA A 264 1.28 -17.22 -0.70
C ALA A 264 2.29 -17.23 -1.88
N HIS A 265 1.85 -17.42 -3.12
CA HIS A 265 2.72 -17.23 -4.28
C HIS A 265 2.95 -15.73 -4.52
N SER A 266 1.88 -14.96 -4.69
CA SER A 266 1.97 -13.51 -4.97
C SER A 266 2.68 -12.74 -3.87
N TYR A 267 2.55 -13.17 -2.61
CA TYR A 267 3.16 -12.53 -1.45
C TYR A 267 4.51 -13.18 -1.11
N ASN A 268 4.49 -14.27 -0.34
CA ASN A 268 5.65 -14.88 0.29
C ASN A 268 6.70 -15.36 -0.72
N LYS A 269 6.30 -16.21 -1.68
CA LYS A 269 7.23 -16.76 -2.69
C LYS A 269 7.81 -15.64 -3.54
N GLY A 270 6.96 -14.72 -3.99
CA GLY A 270 7.35 -13.60 -4.81
C GLY A 270 8.37 -12.69 -4.13
N GLY A 271 8.14 -12.32 -2.86
CA GLY A 271 9.09 -11.54 -2.07
C GLY A 271 10.45 -12.22 -1.94
N ARG A 272 10.47 -13.54 -1.71
CA ARG A 272 11.72 -14.32 -1.65
C ARG A 272 12.43 -14.43 -3.01
N ILE A 273 11.69 -14.53 -4.12
CA ILE A 273 12.27 -14.52 -5.47
C ILE A 273 12.90 -13.15 -5.78
N LEU A 274 12.28 -12.04 -5.36
CA LEU A 274 12.87 -10.71 -5.49
C LEU A 274 14.15 -10.57 -4.67
N HIS A 275 14.17 -11.12 -3.45
CA HIS A 275 15.38 -11.17 -2.63
C HIS A 275 16.51 -11.97 -3.31
N MET A 276 16.19 -13.12 -3.90
CA MET A 276 17.14 -13.91 -4.68
C MET A 276 17.64 -13.14 -5.92
N LEU A 277 16.76 -12.41 -6.61
CA LEU A 277 17.13 -11.58 -7.76
C LEU A 277 18.07 -10.43 -7.36
N ARG A 278 17.82 -9.75 -6.22
CA ARG A 278 18.74 -8.76 -5.64
C ARG A 278 20.10 -9.39 -5.35
N ASN A 279 20.13 -10.57 -4.73
CA ASN A 279 21.39 -11.26 -4.43
C ASN A 279 22.17 -11.65 -5.70
N TYR A 280 21.48 -12.07 -6.76
CA TYR A 280 22.09 -12.41 -8.04
C TYR A 280 22.69 -11.17 -8.74
N LEU A 281 21.93 -10.07 -8.84
CA LEU A 281 22.35 -8.85 -9.53
C LEU A 281 23.28 -7.95 -8.70
N GLY A 282 23.20 -8.06 -7.37
CA GLY A 282 23.77 -7.11 -6.42
C GLY A 282 22.89 -5.85 -6.25
N ASP A 283 23.01 -5.23 -5.07
CA ASP A 283 22.20 -4.08 -4.65
C ASP A 283 22.18 -2.93 -5.67
N GLU A 284 23.35 -2.53 -6.17
CA GLU A 284 23.47 -1.37 -7.05
C GLU A 284 22.68 -1.56 -8.34
N VAL A 285 22.81 -2.71 -8.98
CA VAL A 285 22.13 -3.03 -10.24
C VAL A 285 20.63 -3.21 -10.00
N PHE A 286 20.26 -3.92 -8.93
CA PHE A 286 18.87 -4.18 -8.58
C PHE A 286 18.10 -2.87 -8.36
N PHE A 287 18.56 -2.01 -7.45
CA PHE A 287 17.84 -0.76 -7.13
C PHE A 287 17.90 0.27 -8.26
N LYS A 288 18.98 0.32 -9.06
CA LYS A 288 19.00 1.13 -10.30
C LYS A 288 18.00 0.61 -11.34
N GLY A 289 17.83 -0.70 -11.46
CA GLY A 289 16.82 -1.32 -12.32
C GLY A 289 15.40 -1.00 -11.85
N LEU A 290 15.13 -1.05 -10.54
CA LEU A 290 13.84 -0.63 -9.98
C LEU A 290 13.57 0.85 -10.23
N ASN A 291 14.58 1.71 -10.05
CA ASN A 291 14.48 3.13 -10.38
C ASN A 291 14.09 3.36 -11.85
N LYS A 292 14.77 2.66 -12.77
CA LYS A 292 14.49 2.70 -14.21
C LYS A 292 13.07 2.22 -14.50
N TYR A 293 12.65 1.10 -13.91
CA TYR A 293 11.31 0.54 -14.05
C TYR A 293 10.24 1.53 -13.60
N LEU A 294 10.33 2.04 -12.37
CA LEU A 294 9.36 2.98 -11.80
C LEU A 294 9.30 4.27 -12.62
N SER A 295 10.46 4.84 -12.98
CA SER A 295 10.53 6.10 -13.72
C SER A 295 9.97 5.98 -15.15
N SER A 296 10.18 4.84 -15.82
CA SER A 296 9.72 4.63 -17.20
C SER A 296 8.21 4.32 -17.29
N ASN A 297 7.66 3.76 -16.22
CA ASN A 297 6.29 3.25 -16.15
C ASN A 297 5.39 4.06 -15.20
N ALA A 298 5.88 5.18 -14.66
CA ALA A 298 5.12 6.03 -13.74
C ALA A 298 3.73 6.39 -14.30
N TYR A 299 2.72 6.19 -13.46
CA TYR A 299 1.29 6.39 -13.73
C TYR A 299 0.70 5.49 -14.83
N LYS A 300 1.36 4.37 -15.13
CA LYS A 300 0.91 3.37 -16.09
C LYS A 300 0.75 2.02 -15.40
N SER A 301 0.17 1.11 -16.16
CA SER A 301 0.04 -0.29 -15.79
C SER A 301 1.19 -1.08 -16.41
N ALA A 302 1.68 -2.11 -15.73
CA ALA A 302 2.86 -2.85 -16.14
C ALA A 302 2.72 -4.36 -15.93
N GLU A 303 3.55 -5.09 -16.66
CA GLU A 303 3.76 -6.53 -16.57
C GLU A 303 5.21 -6.82 -16.17
N PHE A 304 5.49 -8.04 -15.70
CA PHE A 304 6.85 -8.44 -15.32
C PHE A 304 7.90 -8.33 -16.45
N HIS A 305 7.47 -8.32 -17.72
CA HIS A 305 8.36 -8.02 -18.84
C HIS A 305 8.95 -6.61 -18.78
N HIS A 306 8.19 -5.62 -18.30
CA HIS A 306 8.70 -4.26 -18.14
C HIS A 306 9.78 -4.19 -17.05
N LEU A 307 9.61 -4.94 -15.96
CA LEU A 307 10.61 -5.07 -14.90
C LEU A 307 11.88 -5.74 -15.42
N ARG A 308 11.73 -6.89 -16.11
CA ARG A 308 12.86 -7.62 -16.72
C ARG A 308 13.67 -6.70 -17.62
N LEU A 309 13.02 -6.03 -18.57
CA LEU A 309 13.71 -5.16 -19.54
C LEU A 309 14.44 -3.99 -18.86
N ALA A 310 13.88 -3.41 -17.79
CA ALA A 310 14.55 -2.37 -17.02
C ALA A 310 15.81 -2.89 -16.30
N LEU A 311 15.76 -4.10 -15.74
CA LEU A 311 16.91 -4.74 -15.09
C LEU A 311 17.98 -5.16 -16.11
N GLU A 312 17.59 -5.69 -17.28
CA GLU A 312 18.51 -6.04 -18.37
C GLU A 312 19.22 -4.79 -18.93
N GLU A 313 18.51 -3.67 -19.09
CA GLU A 313 19.12 -2.42 -19.57
C GLU A 313 20.21 -1.91 -18.60
N VAL A 314 19.99 -2.06 -17.29
CA VAL A 314 20.93 -1.59 -16.27
C VAL A 314 22.07 -2.58 -16.05
N SER A 315 21.79 -3.89 -16.04
CA SER A 315 22.78 -4.94 -15.79
C SER A 315 23.66 -5.22 -17.01
N GLY A 316 23.13 -5.06 -18.22
CA GLY A 316 23.75 -5.55 -19.45
C GLY A 316 23.69 -7.07 -19.62
N GLU A 317 22.94 -7.77 -18.76
CA GLU A 317 22.75 -9.23 -18.81
C GLU A 317 21.40 -9.61 -19.43
N ASP A 318 21.31 -10.81 -20.01
CA ASP A 318 20.03 -11.41 -20.40
C ASP A 318 19.42 -12.14 -19.18
N LEU A 319 18.26 -11.66 -18.73
CA LEU A 319 17.55 -12.18 -17.57
C LEU A 319 16.35 -13.05 -17.96
N ASN A 320 16.15 -13.36 -19.25
CA ASN A 320 15.07 -14.25 -19.67
C ASN A 320 15.11 -15.59 -18.93
N TRP A 321 16.29 -16.18 -18.73
CA TRP A 321 16.40 -17.45 -18.01
C TRP A 321 15.87 -17.35 -16.56
N PHE A 322 16.18 -16.26 -15.85
CA PHE A 322 15.76 -16.06 -14.47
C PHE A 322 14.25 -15.86 -14.40
N PHE A 323 13.74 -14.97 -15.26
CA PHE A 323 12.31 -14.65 -15.27
C PHE A 323 11.46 -15.85 -15.71
N ASN A 324 11.91 -16.59 -16.72
CA ASN A 324 11.25 -17.83 -17.13
C ASN A 324 11.21 -18.85 -15.99
N GLN A 325 12.34 -19.09 -15.34
CA GLN A 325 12.46 -20.11 -14.28
C GLN A 325 11.66 -19.79 -13.01
N TRP A 326 11.58 -18.51 -12.63
CA TRP A 326 11.07 -18.13 -11.30
C TRP A 326 9.74 -17.40 -11.34
N PHE A 327 9.44 -16.65 -12.40
CA PHE A 327 8.21 -15.88 -12.50
C PHE A 327 7.17 -16.56 -13.40
N PHE A 328 7.58 -17.07 -14.56
CA PHE A 328 6.64 -17.55 -15.60
C PHE A 328 6.38 -19.06 -15.61
N TYR A 329 7.32 -19.91 -15.16
CA TYR A 329 7.23 -21.38 -15.26
C TYR A 329 7.47 -22.14 -13.96
#